data_AF-A0A3E0KAZ8-F1
#
_entry.id   AF-A0A3E0KAZ8-F1
#
_cell.length_a   1.000
_cell.length_b   1.000
_cell.length_c   1.000
_cell.angle_alpha   90.00
_cell.angle_beta   90.00
_cell.angle_gamma   90.00
#
_symmetry.space_group_name_H-M   'P 1'
#
loop_
_entity.id
_entity.type
_entity.pdbx_description
1 polymer ?
#
loop_
_entity_poly.entity_id
_entity_poly.type
_entity_poly.pdbx_seq_one_letter_code
_entity_poly.pdbx_strand_id
1 'polypeptide(L)' 'MISSIGLFAAVGIFSLALSAIGGATAQGRTASAAFDAVARQPEAAGNVQSALILSLAFIESLTLFVFAMIFILAGRVTG' A
#
# COMPACT_ATOMS: atom_id res chain seq x y z
N MET A 1 -16.18 -24.33 12.58
CA MET A 1 -16.11 -23.91 11.16
C MET A 1 -16.60 -22.49 10.95
N ILE A 2 -17.90 -22.17 11.16
CA ILE A 2 -18.46 -20.83 10.90
C ILE A 2 -17.79 -19.72 11.74
N SER A 3 -17.52 -19.97 13.02
CA SER A 3 -16.86 -19.00 13.91
C SER A 3 -15.40 -18.68 13.48
N SER A 4 -14.68 -19.67 12.94
CA SER A 4 -13.29 -19.52 12.49
C SER A 4 -13.17 -18.68 11.21
N ILE A 5 -14.13 -18.82 10.30
CA ILE A 5 -14.21 -18.01 9.06
C ILE A 5 -14.50 -16.54 9.40
N GLY A 6 -15.43 -16.30 10.32
CA GLY A 6 -15.77 -14.95 10.78
C GLY A 6 -14.57 -14.22 11.41
N LEU A 7 -13.80 -14.92 12.24
CA LEU A 7 -12.58 -14.36 12.85
C LEU A 7 -11.51 -14.04 11.78
N PHE A 8 -11.29 -14.95 10.83
CA PHE A 8 -10.33 -14.75 9.74
C PHE A 8 -10.68 -13.53 8.89
N ALA A 9 -11.95 -13.38 8.50
CA ALA A 9 -12.42 -12.24 7.73
C ALA A 9 -12.23 -10.91 8.48
N ALA A 10 -12.57 -10.87 9.77
CA ALA A 10 -12.38 -9.68 10.60
C ALA A 10 -10.92 -9.25 10.70
N VAL A 11 -10.00 -10.20 10.95
CA VAL A 11 -8.56 -9.93 11.02
C VAL A 11 -8.03 -9.49 9.65
N GLY A 12 -8.43 -10.15 8.56
CA GLY A 12 -8.01 -9.78 7.21
C GLY A 12 -8.42 -8.36 6.82
N ILE A 13 -9.67 -7.98 7.08
CA ILE A 13 -10.16 -6.61 6.82
C ILE A 13 -9.38 -5.60 7.66
N PHE A 14 -9.14 -5.90 8.94
CA PHE A 14 -8.39 -5.01 9.82
C PHE A 14 -6.93 -4.83 9.36
N SER A 15 -6.26 -5.90 8.96
CA SER A 15 -4.90 -5.84 8.40
C SER A 15 -4.83 -5.02 7.11
N LEU A 16 -5.80 -5.19 6.21
CA LEU A 16 -5.89 -4.37 4.99
C LEU A 16 -6.13 -2.89 5.29
N ALA A 17 -7.04 -2.59 6.22
CA ALA A 17 -7.32 -1.22 6.62
C ALA A 17 -6.08 -0.53 7.19
N LEU A 18 -5.33 -1.21 8.07
CA LEU A 18 -4.07 -0.70 8.61
C LEU A 18 -3.02 -0.46 7.51
N SER A 19 -2.89 -1.41 6.58
CA SER A 19 -1.96 -1.26 5.46
C SER A 19 -2.35 -0.09 4.54
N ALA A 20 -3.64 0.06 4.23
CA ALA A 20 -4.15 1.15 3.41
C ALA A 20 -3.92 2.52 4.05
N ILE A 21 -4.12 2.65 5.36
CA ILE A 21 -3.85 3.89 6.11
C ILE A 21 -2.34 4.22 6.06
N GLY A 22 -1.49 3.22 6.30
CA GLY A 22 -0.04 3.39 6.23
C GLY A 22 0.43 3.80 4.82
N GLY A 23 -0.06 3.08 3.80
CA GLY A 23 0.22 3.35 2.40
C GLY A 23 -0.21 4.75 1.98
N ALA A 24 -1.47 5.12 2.22
CA ALA A 24 -2.00 6.44 1.85
C ALA A 24 -1.23 7.58 2.53
N THR A 25 -0.85 7.42 3.81
CA THR A 25 -0.07 8.43 4.54
C THR A 25 1.33 8.59 3.95
N ALA A 26 2.01 7.48 3.65
CA ALA A 26 3.35 7.49 3.07
C ALA A 26 3.34 8.04 1.62
N GLN A 27 2.37 7.62 0.81
CA GLN A 27 2.19 8.09 -0.57
C GLN A 27 1.91 9.60 -0.61
N GLY A 28 1.01 10.10 0.24
CA GLY A 28 0.70 11.52 0.31
C GLY A 28 1.92 12.37 0.67
N ARG A 29 2.72 11.93 1.66
CA ARG A 29 3.97 12.61 2.03
C ARG A 29 5.01 12.58 0.91
N THR A 30 5.17 11.43 0.25
CA THR A 30 6.13 11.25 -0.85
C THR A 30 5.74 12.13 -2.05
N ALA A 31 4.46 12.16 -2.41
CA ALA A 31 3.95 12.99 -3.49
C ALA A 31 4.11 14.48 -3.18
N SER A 32 3.79 14.92 -1.95
CA SER A 32 4.00 16.31 -1.53
C SER A 32 5.46 16.74 -1.66
N ALA A 33 6.40 15.89 -1.19
CA ALA A 33 7.83 16.18 -1.30
C ALA A 33 8.30 16.23 -2.76
N ALA A 34 7.77 15.37 -3.63
CA ALA A 34 8.06 15.40 -5.05
C ALA A 34 7.54 16.70 -5.70
N PHE A 35 6.32 17.14 -5.38
CA PHE A 35 5.78 18.39 -5.90
C PHE A 35 6.57 19.61 -5.44
N ASP A 36 6.99 19.66 -4.17
CA ASP A 36 7.85 20.72 -3.65
C ASP A 36 9.22 20.75 -4.36
N ALA A 37 9.79 19.58 -4.64
CA ALA A 37 11.05 19.49 -5.38
C ALA A 37 10.92 20.00 -6.82
N VAL A 38 9.86 19.61 -7.53
CA VAL A 38 9.58 20.07 -8.90
C VAL A 38 9.27 21.56 -8.94
N ALA A 39 8.53 22.08 -7.96
CA ALA A 39 8.23 23.51 -7.87
C ALA A 39 9.50 24.36 -7.69
N ARG A 40 10.51 23.84 -6.97
CA ARG A 40 11.81 24.52 -6.80
C ARG A 40 12.72 24.39 -8.01
N GLN A 41 12.70 23.25 -8.69
CA GLN A 41 13.53 22.96 -9.86
C GLN A 41 12.74 22.24 -10.96
N PRO A 42 12.05 22.99 -11.84
CA PRO A 42 11.22 22.41 -12.89
C PRO A 42 11.99 21.52 -13.87
N GLU A 43 13.26 21.83 -14.13
CA GLU A 43 14.15 21.06 -15.00
C GLU A 43 14.40 19.63 -14.49
N ALA A 44 14.26 19.40 -13.17
CA ALA A 44 14.44 18.09 -12.56
C ALA A 44 13.18 17.20 -12.58
N ALA A 45 12.07 17.67 -13.17
CA ALA A 45 10.76 17.00 -13.10
C ALA A 45 10.78 15.53 -13.56
N GLY A 46 11.50 15.21 -14.65
CA GLY A 46 11.60 13.83 -15.15
C GLY A 46 12.31 12.89 -14.17
N ASN A 47 13.39 13.36 -13.54
CA ASN A 47 14.14 12.58 -12.56
C ASN A 47 13.33 12.39 -11.27
N VAL A 48 12.66 13.45 -10.80
CA VAL A 48 11.80 13.39 -9.62
C VAL A 48 10.61 12.46 -9.85
N GLN A 49 9.98 12.49 -11.02
CA GLN A 49 8.88 11.58 -11.36
C GLN A 49 9.34 10.12 -11.34
N SER A 50 10.52 9.82 -11.88
CA SER A 50 11.07 8.46 -11.88
C SER A 50 11.32 7.95 -10.46
N ALA A 51 11.91 8.80 -9.60
CA ALA A 51 12.11 8.49 -8.19
C ALA A 51 10.79 8.35 -7.42
N LEU A 52 9.79 9.18 -7.73
CA LEU A 52 8.45 9.12 -7.16
C LEU A 52 7.77 7.79 -7.50
N ILE A 53 7.76 7.38 -8.77
CA ILE A 53 7.13 6.12 -9.20
C ILE A 53 7.79 4.93 -8.48
N LEU A 54 9.12 4.90 -8.39
CA LEU A 54 9.83 3.86 -7.66
C LEU A 54 9.42 3.82 -6.19
N SER A 55 9.37 4.99 -5.55
CA SER A 55 8.98 5.12 -4.14
C SER A 55 7.53 4.66 -3.91
N LEU A 56 6.60 5.08 -4.76
CA LEU A 56 5.20 4.67 -4.70
C LEU A 56 5.04 3.16 -4.94
N ALA A 57 5.80 2.58 -5.87
CA ALA A 57 5.78 1.14 -6.12
C ALA A 57 6.23 0.33 -4.90
N PHE A 58 7.28 0.77 -4.19
CA PHE A 58 7.70 0.14 -2.93
C PHE A 58 6.64 0.24 -1.84
N ILE A 59 6.02 1.42 -1.67
CA ILE A 59 4.96 1.62 -0.68
C ILE A 59 3.75 0.72 -1.00
N GLU A 60 3.34 0.68 -2.27
CA GLU A 60 2.19 -0.11 -2.70
C GLU A 60 2.46 -1.61 -2.62
N SER A 61 3.70 -2.05 -2.86
CA SER A 61 4.09 -3.47 -2.73
C SER A 61 3.83 -4.02 -1.33
N LEU A 62 4.01 -3.21 -0.28
CA LEU A 62 3.70 -3.63 1.09
C LEU A 62 2.20 -3.91 1.26
N THR A 63 1.34 -3.04 0.73
CA THR A 63 -0.12 -3.24 0.72
C THR A 63 -0.53 -4.44 -0.11
N LEU A 64 0.09 -4.64 -1.27
CA LEU A 64 -0.16 -5.80 -2.12
C LEU A 64 0.30 -7.11 -1.45
N PHE A 65 1.37 -7.12 -0.66
CA PHE A 65 1.77 -8.30 0.10
C PHE A 65 0.76 -8.66 1.19
N VAL A 66 0.22 -7.67 1.91
CA VAL A 66 -0.85 -7.90 2.90
C VAL A 66 -2.09 -8.46 2.21
N PHE A 67 -2.49 -7.86 1.08
CA PHE A 67 -3.61 -8.34 0.27
C PHE A 67 -3.40 -9.78 -0.23
N ALA A 68 -2.24 -10.07 -0.81
CA ALA A 68 -1.91 -11.39 -1.35
C ALA A 68 -1.92 -12.47 -0.25
N MET A 69 -1.37 -12.16 0.93
CA MET A 69 -1.41 -13.07 2.07
C MET A 69 -2.84 -13.40 2.48
N ILE A 70 -3.70 -12.39 2.63
CA ILE A 70 -5.11 -12.59 2.97
C ILE A 70 -5.82 -13.44 1.92
N PHE A 71 -5.56 -13.19 0.64
CA PHE A 71 -6.15 -13.95 -0.46
C PHE A 71 -5.72 -15.43 -0.45
N ILE A 72 -4.43 -15.70 -0.26
CA ILE A 72 -3.89 -17.07 -0.17
C ILE A 72 -4.49 -17.81 1.04
N LEU A 73 -4.53 -17.14 2.19
CA LEU A 73 -5.08 -17.71 3.43
C LEU A 73 -6.60 -17.93 3.32
N ALA A 74 -7.34 -17.04 2.65
CA ALA A 74 -8.77 -17.20 2.41
C ALA A 74 -9.08 -18.49 1.61
N GLY A 75 -8.26 -18.79 0.60
CA GLY A 75 -8.36 -20.03 -0.17
C GLY A 75 -8.09 -21.30 0.65
N ARG A 76 -7.28 -21.20 1.73
CA ARG A 76 -7.00 -22.32 2.65
C ARG A 76 -8.07 -22.51 3.72
N VAL A 77 -8.75 -21.44 4.12
CA VAL A 77 -9.78 -21.48 5.18
C VAL A 77 -11.16 -21.89 4.65
N THR A 78 -11.41 -21.68 3.35
CA THR A 78 -12.70 -21.98 2.70
C THR A 78 -12.77 -23.39 2.09
N GLY A 79 -11.61 -23.98 1.77
CA GLY A 79 -11.49 -25.32 1.16
C GLY A 79 -11.47 -26.47 2.15
#